data_AF-A0AA36CC84-F1
#
_entry.id   AF-A0AA36CC84-F1
#
_cell.length_a   1.000
_cell.length_b   1.000
_cell.length_c   1.000
_cell.angle_alpha   90.00
_cell.angle_beta   90.00
_cell.angle_gamma   90.00
#
_symmetry.space_group_name_H-M   'P 1'
#
loop_
_entity.id
_entity.type
_entity.pdbx_description
1 polymer ?
#
loop_
_entity_poly.entity_id
_entity_poly.type
_entity_poly.pdbx_seq_one_letter_code
_entity_poly.pdbx_strand_id
1 'polypeptide(L)'
;GEITIHAARPVKVAGLHVRLFGLAETGWYNKNSELSFESRETVLDEPIDLTVEIFEHCNPEYELHDGLHKIDFEAQLPLDVVSSVEREGYGSVRYTCSAVLHLPEDGGSEFISEKTFKVWSLLNLDAPYLRESTSVTEEEEANGLVTCSYFFKLDLDYFDVVVPVILGSRKTPGPLD
;
A
#
# COMPACT_ATOMS: atom_id res chain seq x y z
N GLY A 1 3.32 -2.95 -16.78
CA GLY A 1 4.25 -1.80 -16.67
C GLY A 1 5.51 -2.12 -17.44
N GLU A 2 6.40 -1.14 -17.62
CA GLU A 2 7.70 -1.33 -18.26
C GLU A 2 8.78 -0.78 -17.32
N ILE A 3 9.85 -1.54 -17.09
CA ILE A 3 11.09 -1.06 -16.48
C ILE A 3 12.07 -0.73 -17.59
N THR A 4 12.60 0.48 -17.54
CA THR A 4 13.66 0.92 -18.45
C THR A 4 14.98 1.01 -17.71
N ILE A 5 15.98 0.24 -18.15
CA ILE A 5 17.34 0.25 -17.59
C ILE A 5 18.30 0.73 -18.68
N HIS A 6 19.15 1.70 -18.34
CA HIS A 6 20.21 2.16 -19.25
C HIS A 6 21.57 1.82 -18.66
N ALA A 7 22.26 0.86 -19.26
CA ALA A 7 23.59 0.42 -18.86
C ALA A 7 24.64 1.13 -19.71
N ALA A 8 25.46 1.99 -19.10
CA ALA A 8 26.54 2.69 -19.81
C ALA A 8 27.73 1.78 -20.17
N ARG A 9 27.81 0.62 -19.51
CA ARG A 9 28.83 -0.43 -19.69
C ARG A 9 28.23 -1.76 -19.25
N PRO A 10 28.82 -2.91 -19.62
CA PRO A 10 28.41 -4.19 -19.09
C PRO A 10 28.51 -4.21 -17.55
N VAL A 11 27.45 -4.69 -16.90
CA VAL A 11 27.35 -4.76 -15.43
C VAL A 11 26.78 -6.11 -15.04
N LYS A 12 27.41 -6.76 -14.07
CA LYS A 12 26.93 -8.04 -13.55
C LYS A 12 25.64 -7.84 -12.76
N VAL A 13 24.64 -8.68 -13.00
CA VAL A 13 23.33 -8.60 -12.34
C VAL A 13 23.04 -9.89 -11.60
N ALA A 14 22.48 -9.79 -10.39
CA ALA A 14 22.06 -10.91 -9.58
C ALA A 14 20.55 -11.19 -9.68
N GLY A 15 19.74 -10.16 -9.97
CA GLY A 15 18.31 -10.30 -10.18
C GLY A 15 17.61 -8.95 -10.27
N LEU A 16 16.34 -8.98 -10.65
CA LEU A 16 15.47 -7.81 -10.73
C LEU A 16 14.14 -8.15 -10.06
N HIS A 17 13.76 -7.36 -9.06
CA HIS A 17 12.49 -7.54 -8.36
C HIS A 17 11.65 -6.27 -8.45
N VAL A 18 10.36 -6.42 -8.67
CA VAL A 18 9.38 -5.36 -8.50
C VAL A 18 8.54 -5.64 -7.28
N ARG A 19 8.15 -4.60 -6.57
CA ARG A 19 7.19 -4.68 -5.48
C ARG A 19 6.13 -3.60 -5.65
N LEU A 20 4.87 -4.01 -5.72
CA LEU A 20 3.75 -3.10 -5.56
C LEU A 20 3.36 -3.07 -4.10
N PHE A 21 3.52 -1.91 -3.47
CA PHE A 21 3.30 -1.73 -2.05
C PHE A 21 2.23 -0.66 -1.82
N GLY A 22 1.32 -0.92 -0.87
CA GLY A 22 0.24 -0.02 -0.48
C GLY A 22 0.24 0.17 1.03
N LEU A 23 0.22 1.42 1.48
CA LEU A 23 0.20 1.78 2.89
C LEU A 23 -1.00 2.69 3.18
N ALA A 24 -1.82 2.28 4.15
CA ALA A 24 -2.87 3.08 4.75
C ALA A 24 -2.37 3.64 6.09
N GLU A 25 -2.37 4.95 6.23
CA GLU A 25 -2.01 5.67 7.44
C GLU A 25 -3.23 6.46 7.89
N THR A 26 -3.61 6.35 9.15
CA THR A 26 -4.69 7.14 9.74
C THR A 26 -4.25 7.72 11.07
N GLY A 27 -4.75 8.92 11.38
CA GLY A 27 -4.50 9.58 12.65
C GLY A 27 -5.80 10.11 13.23
N TRP A 28 -5.96 10.00 14.54
CA TRP A 28 -7.06 10.65 15.26
C TRP A 28 -6.60 11.17 16.61
N TYR A 29 -7.26 12.23 17.08
CA TYR A 29 -7.04 12.80 18.39
C TYR A 29 -8.26 12.56 19.25
N ASN A 30 -8.05 12.21 20.51
CA ASN A 30 -9.13 12.12 21.46
C ASN A 30 -9.42 13.53 22.00
N LYS A 31 -10.64 14.05 21.85
CA LYS A 31 -11.00 15.40 22.33
C LYS A 31 -10.84 15.57 23.84
N ASN A 32 -10.80 14.48 24.59
CA ASN A 32 -10.69 14.45 26.04
C ASN A 32 -9.24 14.19 26.52
N SER A 33 -8.25 14.11 25.61
CA SER A 33 -6.84 13.95 25.97
C SER A 33 -5.92 14.60 24.93
N GLU A 34 -4.74 15.06 25.31
CA GLU A 34 -3.75 15.55 24.34
C GLU A 34 -3.10 14.43 23.50
N LEU A 35 -3.52 13.18 23.69
CA LEU A 35 -2.99 12.02 22.98
C LEU A 35 -3.51 11.96 21.53
N SER A 36 -2.55 11.92 20.60
CA SER A 36 -2.75 11.53 19.21
C SER A 36 -2.52 10.03 19.05
N PHE A 37 -3.43 9.38 18.35
CA PHE A 37 -3.33 7.97 17.97
C PHE A 37 -3.07 7.88 16.46
N GLU A 38 -2.23 6.93 16.09
CA GLU A 38 -1.85 6.68 14.70
C GLU A 38 -1.96 5.18 14.41
N SER A 39 -2.48 4.83 13.23
CA SER A 39 -2.53 3.45 12.72
C SER A 39 -1.92 3.43 11.33
N ARG A 40 -1.08 2.42 11.07
CA ARG A 40 -0.40 2.19 9.80
C ARG A 40 -0.58 0.73 9.42
N GLU A 41 -1.26 0.50 8.31
CA GLU A 41 -1.60 -0.84 7.83
C GLU A 41 -1.16 -1.02 6.39
N THR A 42 -0.54 -2.16 6.09
CA THR A 42 -0.22 -2.54 4.72
C THR A 42 -1.48 -3.06 4.03
N VAL A 43 -1.85 -2.43 2.91
CA VAL A 43 -3.05 -2.75 2.13
C VAL A 43 -2.74 -3.40 0.77
N LEU A 44 -1.47 -3.44 0.39
CA LEU A 44 -0.97 -4.17 -0.78
C LEU A 44 0.50 -4.50 -0.55
N ASP A 45 0.88 -5.74 -0.83
CA ASP A 45 2.27 -6.18 -0.80
C ASP A 45 2.48 -7.30 -1.82
N GLU A 46 2.65 -6.91 -3.08
CA GLU A 46 2.77 -7.85 -4.20
C GLU A 46 4.19 -7.82 -4.77
N PRO A 47 5.00 -8.86 -4.49
CA PRO A 47 6.31 -9.03 -5.10
C PRO A 47 6.18 -9.67 -6.50
N ILE A 48 7.04 -9.23 -7.43
CA ILE A 48 7.15 -9.76 -8.78
C ILE A 48 8.63 -10.00 -9.03
N ASP A 49 9.01 -11.26 -9.21
CA ASP A 49 10.37 -11.63 -9.59
C ASP A 49 10.50 -11.54 -11.12
N LEU A 50 11.39 -10.65 -11.58
CA LEU A 50 11.69 -10.43 -12.99
C LEU A 50 13.12 -10.89 -13.33
N THR A 51 13.68 -11.79 -12.53
CA THR A 51 15.06 -12.27 -12.67
C THR A 51 15.27 -13.03 -13.98
N VAL A 52 14.26 -13.77 -14.47
CA VAL A 52 14.36 -14.48 -15.75
C VAL A 52 14.39 -13.47 -16.89
N GLU A 53 13.52 -12.46 -16.83
CA GLU A 53 13.32 -11.44 -17.84
C GLU A 53 14.56 -10.54 -17.98
N ILE A 54 15.17 -10.12 -16.87
CA ILE A 54 16.44 -9.36 -16.93
C ILE A 54 17.58 -10.21 -17.49
N PHE A 55 17.59 -11.53 -17.24
CA PHE A 55 18.65 -12.41 -17.76
C PHE A 55 18.56 -12.65 -19.27
N GLU A 56 17.40 -12.46 -19.90
CA GLU A 56 17.30 -12.44 -21.37
C GLU A 56 18.09 -11.28 -22.01
N HIS A 57 18.40 -10.25 -21.23
CA HIS A 57 19.22 -9.12 -21.64
C HIS A 57 20.72 -9.27 -21.28
N CYS A 58 21.12 -10.39 -20.69
CA CYS A 58 22.48 -10.66 -20.23
C CYS A 58 23.24 -11.61 -21.16
N ASN A 59 24.57 -11.60 -21.05
CA ASN A 59 25.43 -12.66 -21.56
C ASN A 59 25.40 -13.91 -20.66
N PRO A 60 26.02 -15.05 -21.07
CA PRO A 60 26.08 -16.28 -20.26
C PRO A 60 26.73 -16.11 -18.87
N GLU A 61 27.50 -15.05 -18.66
CA GLU A 61 28.14 -14.70 -17.39
C GLU A 61 27.28 -13.82 -16.48
N TYR A 62 26.01 -13.57 -16.86
CA TYR A 62 25.04 -12.72 -16.18
C TYR A 62 25.41 -11.23 -16.16
N GLU A 63 26.15 -10.78 -17.17
CA GLU A 63 26.41 -9.35 -17.39
C GLU A 63 25.37 -8.79 -18.34
N LEU A 64 24.64 -7.79 -17.87
CA LEU A 64 23.71 -7.01 -18.66
C LEU A 64 24.49 -6.29 -19.77
N HIS A 65 24.03 -6.39 -21.02
CA HIS A 65 24.68 -5.69 -22.14
C HIS A 65 24.68 -4.17 -21.95
N ASP A 66 25.57 -3.46 -22.64
CA ASP A 66 25.48 -2.01 -22.71
C ASP A 66 24.29 -1.56 -23.57
N GLY A 67 23.67 -0.44 -23.19
CA GLY A 67 22.55 0.15 -23.91
C GLY A 67 21.25 0.20 -23.12
N LEU A 68 20.13 0.21 -23.86
CA LEU A 68 18.78 0.39 -23.33
C LEU A 68 18.05 -0.94 -23.25
N HIS A 69 17.54 -1.26 -22.07
CA HIS A 69 16.76 -2.46 -21.78
C HIS A 69 15.36 -2.08 -21.35
N LYS A 70 14.38 -2.82 -21.85
CA LYS A 70 12.95 -2.61 -21.60
C LYS A 70 12.36 -3.94 -21.19
N ILE A 71 11.91 -4.02 -19.94
CA ILE A 71 11.40 -5.24 -19.33
C ILE A 71 9.95 -5.01 -18.96
N ASP A 72 9.06 -5.70 -19.64
CA ASP A 72 7.64 -5.66 -19.36
C ASP A 72 7.30 -6.53 -18.16
N PHE A 73 6.36 -6.07 -17.35
CA PHE A 73 5.80 -6.85 -16.25
C PHE A 73 4.30 -6.61 -16.12
N GLU A 74 3.57 -7.60 -15.62
CA GLU A 74 2.16 -7.50 -15.33
C GLU A 74 1.90 -7.90 -13.89
N ALA A 75 0.94 -7.24 -13.26
CA ALA A 75 0.53 -7.53 -11.89
C ALA A 75 -0.99 -7.43 -11.81
N GLN A 76 -1.61 -8.41 -11.15
CA GLN A 76 -3.02 -8.36 -10.83
C GLN A 76 -3.19 -7.77 -9.45
N LEU A 77 -3.89 -6.64 -9.35
CA LEU A 77 -4.23 -6.06 -8.06
C LEU A 77 -5.34 -6.90 -7.40
N PRO A 78 -5.25 -7.18 -6.08
CA PRO A 78 -6.32 -7.80 -5.33
C PRO A 78 -7.66 -7.03 -5.48
N LEU A 79 -8.78 -7.75 -5.42
CA LEU A 79 -10.11 -7.14 -5.57
C LEU A 79 -10.51 -6.23 -4.40
N ASP A 80 -9.83 -6.37 -3.27
CA ASP A 80 -10.09 -5.70 -2.01
C ASP A 80 -9.07 -4.59 -1.72
N VAL A 81 -8.25 -4.21 -2.71
CA VAL A 81 -7.43 -3.00 -2.62
C VAL A 81 -8.31 -1.78 -2.35
N VAL A 82 -7.84 -0.90 -1.48
CA VAL A 82 -8.57 0.33 -1.12
C VAL A 82 -8.21 1.48 -2.06
N SER A 83 -9.14 2.41 -2.30
CA SER A 83 -8.87 3.58 -3.13
C SER A 83 -7.75 4.45 -2.53
N SER A 84 -6.89 5.00 -3.38
CA SER A 84 -5.93 6.02 -2.98
C SER A 84 -6.67 7.24 -2.45
N VAL A 85 -6.26 7.68 -1.27
CA VAL A 85 -6.87 8.80 -0.57
C VAL A 85 -5.75 9.62 0.06
N GLU A 86 -5.85 10.94 -0.02
CA GLU A 86 -5.06 11.84 0.80
C GLU A 86 -6.01 12.83 1.45
N ARG A 87 -5.99 12.87 2.78
CA ARG A 87 -6.82 13.75 3.60
C ARG A 87 -5.96 14.35 4.69
N GLU A 88 -5.68 15.64 4.55
CA GLU A 88 -4.93 16.40 5.54
C GLU A 88 -5.56 16.27 6.93
N GLY A 89 -4.76 15.87 7.91
CA GLY A 89 -5.20 15.66 9.29
C GLY A 89 -5.97 14.38 9.58
N TYR A 90 -6.27 13.55 8.58
CA TYR A 90 -7.03 12.30 8.76
C TYR A 90 -6.29 11.05 8.28
N GLY A 91 -5.35 11.21 7.35
CA GLY A 91 -4.53 10.11 6.87
C GLY A 91 -4.42 10.01 5.35
N SER A 92 -3.83 8.91 4.91
CA SER A 92 -3.60 8.64 3.49
C SER A 92 -3.54 7.15 3.17
N VAL A 93 -3.96 6.80 1.96
CA VAL A 93 -3.72 5.51 1.32
C VAL A 93 -2.84 5.78 0.10
N ARG A 94 -1.58 5.33 0.13
CA ARG A 94 -0.60 5.55 -0.94
C ARG A 94 -0.08 4.23 -1.48
N TYR A 95 0.17 4.20 -2.79
CA TYR A 95 0.76 3.05 -3.45
C TYR A 95 2.06 3.43 -4.16
N THR A 96 3.03 2.54 -4.07
CA THR A 96 4.36 2.66 -4.66
C THR A 96 4.69 1.39 -5.41
N CYS A 97 5.18 1.54 -6.64
CA CYS A 97 5.87 0.50 -7.39
C CYS A 97 7.36 0.75 -7.23
N SER A 98 8.07 -0.16 -6.56
CA SER A 98 9.53 -0.14 -6.49
C SER A 98 10.11 -1.24 -7.39
N ALA A 99 11.22 -0.93 -8.06
CA ALA A 99 12.03 -1.87 -8.82
C ALA A 99 13.44 -1.88 -8.22
N VAL A 100 13.94 -3.07 -7.90
CA VAL A 100 15.24 -3.29 -7.27
C VAL A 100 16.07 -4.18 -8.20
N LEU A 101 17.13 -3.60 -8.76
CA LEU A 101 18.14 -4.33 -9.52
C LEU A 101 19.30 -4.66 -8.59
N HIS A 102 19.50 -5.94 -8.33
CA HIS A 102 20.57 -6.41 -7.43
C HIS A 102 21.86 -6.60 -8.22
N LEU A 103 22.94 -6.04 -7.70
CA LEU A 103 24.28 -6.18 -8.26
C LEU A 103 25.16 -6.99 -7.30
N PRO A 104 25.90 -7.99 -7.80
CA PRO A 104 26.78 -8.79 -6.98
C PRO A 104 28.11 -8.08 -6.63
N GLU A 105 28.42 -6.95 -7.28
CA GLU A 105 29.65 -6.18 -7.01
C GLU A 105 29.54 -5.46 -5.65
N ASP A 106 30.64 -5.47 -4.88
CA ASP A 106 30.83 -4.81 -3.58
C ASP A 106 29.94 -5.27 -2.41
N GLY A 107 29.45 -6.51 -2.42
CA GLY A 107 28.78 -7.10 -1.27
C GLY A 107 27.26 -6.90 -1.22
N GLY A 108 26.62 -6.77 -2.38
CA GLY A 108 25.16 -6.69 -2.50
C GLY A 108 24.65 -5.26 -2.71
N SER A 109 25.30 -4.51 -3.61
CA SER A 109 24.79 -3.20 -4.00
C SER A 109 23.48 -3.33 -4.78
N GLU A 110 22.58 -2.36 -4.63
CA GLU A 110 21.25 -2.38 -5.23
C GLU A 110 20.95 -1.03 -5.89
N PHE A 111 20.33 -1.09 -7.07
CA PHE A 111 19.71 0.07 -7.70
C PHE A 111 18.21 0.03 -7.47
N ILE A 112 17.71 1.02 -6.76
CA ILE A 112 16.29 1.14 -6.41
C ILE A 112 15.68 2.29 -7.21
N SER A 113 14.56 2.03 -7.86
CA SER A 113 13.74 3.03 -8.52
C SER A 113 12.30 2.91 -8.02
N GLU A 114 11.69 4.02 -7.66
CA GLU A 114 10.34 4.03 -7.09
C GLU A 114 9.43 4.98 -7.86
N LYS A 115 8.17 4.58 -8.01
CA LYS A 115 7.13 5.41 -8.62
C LYS A 115 5.80 5.21 -7.93
N THR A 116 5.16 6.30 -7.56
CA THR A 116 3.81 6.25 -6.98
C THR A 116 2.76 6.05 -8.05
N PHE A 117 1.66 5.38 -7.69
CA PHE A 117 0.49 5.24 -8.53
C PHE A 117 -0.80 5.39 -7.73
N LYS A 118 -1.91 5.65 -8.43
CA LYS A 118 -3.23 5.80 -7.83
C LYS A 118 -4.10 4.60 -8.16
N VAL A 119 -4.80 4.12 -7.14
CA VAL A 119 -5.79 3.06 -7.21
C VAL A 119 -7.17 3.67 -7.02
N TRP A 120 -8.11 3.35 -7.91
CA TRP A 120 -9.52 3.67 -7.75
C TRP A 120 -10.27 2.36 -7.62
N SER A 121 -10.52 1.97 -6.37
CA SER A 121 -11.22 0.73 -6.06
C SER A 121 -12.71 0.90 -6.28
N LEU A 122 -13.32 -0.15 -6.83
CA LEU A 122 -14.77 -0.31 -6.79
C LEU A 122 -15.15 -0.78 -5.39
N LEU A 123 -16.22 -0.22 -4.82
CA LEU A 123 -16.71 -0.64 -3.51
C LEU A 123 -17.02 -2.15 -3.53
N ASN A 124 -16.14 -2.95 -2.91
CA ASN A 124 -16.34 -4.39 -2.75
C ASN A 124 -17.03 -4.65 -1.42
N LEU A 125 -18.36 -4.73 -1.44
CA LEU A 125 -19.18 -5.03 -0.24
C LEU A 125 -18.94 -6.44 0.32
N ASP A 126 -18.32 -7.33 -0.45
CA ASP A 126 -17.99 -8.70 -0.04
C ASP A 126 -16.59 -8.84 0.55
N ALA A 127 -15.82 -7.74 0.65
CA ALA A 127 -14.47 -7.77 1.17
C ALA A 127 -14.43 -8.35 2.60
N PRO A 128 -13.53 -9.32 2.90
CA PRO A 128 -13.46 -9.98 4.20
C PRO A 128 -13.36 -9.00 5.37
N TYR A 129 -12.59 -7.91 5.22
CA TYR A 129 -12.44 -6.87 6.25
C TYR A 129 -13.74 -6.11 6.59
N LEU A 130 -14.76 -6.13 5.73
CA LEU A 130 -16.09 -5.57 6.06
C LEU A 130 -16.95 -6.52 6.88
N ARG A 131 -16.61 -7.81 6.87
CA ARG A 131 -17.32 -8.88 7.59
C ARG A 131 -16.67 -9.21 8.93
N GLU A 132 -15.40 -8.86 9.09
CA GLU A 132 -14.65 -9.05 10.33
C GLU A 132 -15.12 -8.08 11.41
N SER A 133 -15.52 -8.62 12.55
CA SER A 133 -15.78 -7.82 13.75
C SER A 133 -14.46 -7.31 14.31
N THR A 134 -14.26 -5.99 14.34
CA THR A 134 -13.10 -5.40 15.01
C THR A 134 -13.23 -5.56 16.53
N SER A 135 -12.28 -6.25 17.16
CA SER A 135 -12.15 -6.30 18.63
C SER A 135 -10.79 -5.77 19.04
N VAL A 136 -10.78 -4.74 19.88
CA VAL A 136 -9.56 -4.26 20.55
C VAL A 136 -9.46 -4.98 21.89
N THR A 137 -8.36 -5.70 22.13
CA THR A 137 -7.96 -6.15 23.47
C THR A 137 -7.12 -5.05 24.10
N GLU A 138 -7.74 -4.24 24.96
CA GLU A 138 -7.02 -3.28 25.80
C GLU A 138 -6.57 -3.98 27.10
N GLU A 139 -5.24 -4.10 27.29
CA GLU A 139 -4.62 -4.06 28.62
C GLU A 139 -4.06 -2.64 28.82
N GLU A 140 -4.92 -1.63 28.82
CA GLU A 140 -4.66 -0.36 29.51
C GLU A 140 -5.96 0.42 29.56
N GLU A 141 -6.29 0.90 30.75
CA GLU A 141 -7.60 1.43 31.16
C GLU A 141 -8.09 2.60 30.30
N ALA A 142 -8.68 2.33 29.13
CA ALA A 142 -9.56 3.26 28.45
C ALA A 142 -11.00 2.76 28.61
N ASN A 143 -11.73 3.39 29.52
CA ASN A 143 -13.18 3.27 29.55
C ASN A 143 -13.80 3.87 28.27
N GLY A 144 -13.81 3.07 27.20
CA GLY A 144 -14.82 3.01 26.15
C GLY A 144 -14.80 4.07 25.05
N LEU A 145 -14.08 3.81 23.94
CA LEU A 145 -14.55 4.03 22.56
C LEU A 145 -13.58 3.44 21.52
N VAL A 146 -14.06 2.60 20.59
CA VAL A 146 -13.31 2.13 19.41
C VAL A 146 -13.91 2.75 18.15
N THR A 147 -13.07 3.13 17.19
CA THR A 147 -13.34 3.93 15.97
C THR A 147 -13.19 3.02 14.73
N CYS A 148 -14.28 2.65 14.01
CA CYS A 148 -14.23 1.82 12.78
C CYS A 148 -14.60 2.55 11.47
N SER A 149 -13.69 2.75 10.49
CA SER A 149 -13.94 3.42 9.18
C SER A 149 -14.69 2.57 8.12
N TYR A 150 -15.71 3.15 7.48
CA TYR A 150 -16.51 2.75 6.30
C TYR A 150 -16.20 3.70 5.15
N PHE A 151 -16.67 3.48 3.92
CA PHE A 151 -16.65 4.45 2.83
C PHE A 151 -18.02 4.46 2.08
N PHE A 152 -18.85 5.51 2.12
CA PHE A 152 -20.15 5.58 1.44
C PHE A 152 -20.11 6.26 0.08
N LYS A 153 -20.74 5.66 -0.93
CA LYS A 153 -21.02 6.26 -2.22
C LYS A 153 -22.39 6.99 -2.19
N LEU A 154 -22.45 8.31 -2.41
CA LEU A 154 -23.70 9.07 -2.57
C LEU A 154 -24.00 9.29 -4.06
N ASP A 155 -25.18 8.83 -4.51
CA ASP A 155 -25.70 8.99 -5.88
C ASP A 155 -26.35 10.37 -6.06
N LEU A 156 -25.84 11.18 -6.99
CA LEU A 156 -26.41 12.45 -7.44
C LEU A 156 -26.53 12.42 -8.97
N ASP A 157 -27.45 13.18 -9.56
CA ASP A 157 -27.81 13.11 -11.00
C ASP A 157 -26.65 13.26 -12.01
N TYR A 158 -25.44 13.65 -11.58
CA TYR A 158 -24.27 13.89 -12.44
C TYR A 158 -22.92 13.33 -11.95
N PHE A 159 -22.79 12.80 -10.72
CA PHE A 159 -21.55 12.17 -10.22
C PHE A 159 -21.72 11.44 -8.88
N ASP A 160 -20.75 10.57 -8.57
CA ASP A 160 -20.67 9.75 -7.36
C ASP A 160 -19.69 10.32 -6.32
N VAL A 161 -19.99 10.26 -5.00
CA VAL A 161 -19.10 10.70 -3.89
C VAL A 161 -18.78 9.55 -2.94
N VAL A 162 -17.51 9.21 -2.70
CA VAL A 162 -17.05 8.20 -1.69
C VAL A 162 -16.64 8.87 -0.35
N VAL A 163 -17.26 8.47 0.78
CA VAL A 163 -17.20 9.12 2.10
C VAL A 163 -16.70 8.18 3.21
N PRO A 164 -15.52 8.35 3.80
CA PRO A 164 -15.13 7.53 4.94
C PRO A 164 -16.08 7.74 6.15
N VAL A 165 -16.70 6.72 6.75
CA VAL A 165 -17.54 6.85 7.97
C VAL A 165 -17.04 5.99 9.09
N ILE A 166 -16.73 6.58 10.24
CA ILE A 166 -16.29 5.80 11.39
C ILE A 166 -17.49 5.43 12.31
N LEU A 167 -17.84 4.15 12.51
CA LEU A 167 -18.80 3.71 13.54
C LEU A 167 -18.10 3.13 14.77
N GLY A 168 -18.14 3.85 15.89
CA GLY A 168 -17.95 3.32 17.24
C GLY A 168 -19.27 3.28 17.99
N SER A 169 -19.57 2.21 18.74
CA SER A 169 -20.77 2.12 19.62
C SER A 169 -20.43 1.94 21.11
N ARG A 170 -21.42 2.15 21.98
CA ARG A 170 -21.39 2.91 23.27
C ARG A 170 -21.52 2.03 24.53
N LYS A 171 -21.15 2.56 25.72
CA LYS A 171 -21.90 2.31 26.98
C LYS A 171 -22.34 3.62 27.61
N THR A 172 -23.65 3.79 27.82
CA THR A 172 -24.20 4.84 28.70
C THR A 172 -24.30 4.26 30.10
N PRO A 173 -23.60 4.78 31.12
CA PRO A 173 -24.04 4.58 32.49
C PRO A 173 -25.34 5.38 32.67
N GLY A 174 -26.38 4.74 33.23
CA GLY A 174 -27.64 5.39 33.59
C GLY A 174 -27.47 6.46 34.68
N PRO A 175 -28.56 7.14 35.10
CA PRO A 175 -28.48 8.10 36.19
C PRO A 175 -27.89 7.42 37.45
N LEU A 176 -26.99 8.13 38.13
CA LEU A 176 -26.53 7.78 39.48
C LEU A 176 -27.67 8.12 40.45
N ASP A 177 -28.09 7.15 41.26
CA ASP A 177 -28.83 7.40 42.50
C ASP A 177 -27.95 8.12 43.52
#